data_AF-T1RTV7-F1
#
_entry.id   AF-T1RTV7-F1
#
_cell.length_a   1.000
_cell.length_b   1.000
_cell.length_c   1.000
_cell.angle_alpha   90.00
_cell.angle_beta   90.00
_cell.angle_gamma   90.00
#
_symmetry.space_group_name_H-M   'P 1'
#
loop_
_entity.id
_entity.type
_entity.pdbx_description
1 polymer ?
#
loop_
_entity_poly.entity_id
_entity_poly.type
_entity_poly.pdbx_seq_one_letter_code
_entity_poly.pdbx_strand_id
1 'polypeptide(L)'
;ASMSSTEDTNRGPFSSETKLIFDKVLTNIGNAYDPVTGVFKAPVKGVYYFRYSGSAFSSHDMGLSIFKGTARFVSSYEYNSGE
;
A
#
# COMPACT_ATOMS: atom_id res chain seq x y z
N ALA A 1 7.16 -9.53 -4.61
CA ALA A 1 7.87 -9.02 -3.43
C ALA A 1 6.89 -8.96 -2.27
N SER A 2 7.35 -9.19 -1.04
CA SER A 2 6.55 -9.16 0.19
C SER A 2 7.16 -8.14 1.13
N MET A 3 6.35 -7.23 1.65
CA MET A 3 6.81 -6.10 2.46
C MET A 3 5.80 -5.81 3.58
N SER A 4 6.27 -5.17 4.64
CA SER A 4 5.45 -4.58 5.70
C SER A 4 6.01 -3.20 6.06
N SER A 5 5.34 -2.47 6.94
CA SER A 5 6.00 -1.36 7.64
C SER A 5 7.02 -1.92 8.65
N THR A 6 8.10 -1.18 8.90
CA THR A 6 9.09 -1.54 9.94
C THR A 6 8.48 -1.46 11.33
N GLU A 7 7.65 -0.46 11.56
CA GLU A 7 6.93 -0.28 12.81
C GLU A 7 5.48 -0.78 12.68
N ASP A 8 5.00 -1.44 13.73
CA ASP A 8 3.59 -1.78 13.94
C ASP A 8 2.86 -0.55 14.54
N THR A 9 3.03 0.60 13.91
CA THR A 9 2.39 1.86 14.28
C THR A 9 1.38 2.26 13.23
N ASN A 10 0.40 3.07 13.64
CA ASN A 10 -0.67 3.51 12.76
C ASN A 10 -0.11 4.46 11.69
N ARG A 11 -0.20 4.06 10.42
CA ARG A 11 0.17 4.86 9.26
C ARG A 11 -1.04 5.70 8.82
N GLY A 12 -1.21 6.86 9.45
CA GLY A 12 -2.33 7.78 9.24
C GLY A 12 -2.74 8.50 10.54
N PRO A 13 -3.82 9.29 10.53
CA PRO A 13 -4.71 9.56 9.40
C PRO A 13 -4.06 10.45 8.33
N PHE A 14 -4.53 10.34 7.09
CA PHE A 14 -4.08 11.19 5.98
C PHE A 14 -5.26 12.01 5.45
N SER A 15 -5.10 13.32 5.31
CA SER A 15 -6.11 14.21 4.73
C SER A 15 -6.13 14.20 3.20
N SER A 16 -5.15 13.55 2.58
CA SER A 16 -5.01 13.43 1.13
C SER A 16 -4.31 12.12 0.75
N GLU A 17 -4.37 11.75 -0.53
CA GLU A 17 -3.69 10.58 -1.08
C GLU A 17 -2.20 10.61 -0.73
N THR A 18 -1.80 9.73 0.18
CA THR A 18 -0.42 9.63 0.65
C THR A 18 0.15 8.29 0.20
N LYS A 19 1.35 8.33 -0.40
CA LYS A 19 2.04 7.11 -0.82
C LYS A 19 2.46 6.32 0.41
N LEU A 20 2.02 5.06 0.50
CA LEU A 20 2.45 4.13 1.53
C LEU A 20 3.78 3.50 1.15
N ILE A 21 4.78 3.66 2.02
CA ILE A 21 6.10 3.04 1.89
C ILE A 21 6.17 1.87 2.87
N PHE A 22 6.25 0.65 2.33
CA PHE A 22 6.57 -0.55 3.08
C PHE A 22 8.09 -0.68 3.14
N ASP A 23 8.67 -0.15 4.20
CA ASP A 23 10.12 -0.02 4.40
C ASP A 23 10.77 -1.30 4.93
N LYS A 24 9.99 -2.23 5.48
CA LYS A 24 10.46 -3.56 5.89
C LYS A 24 10.27 -4.55 4.76
N VAL A 25 11.36 -4.87 4.08
CA VAL A 25 11.38 -5.85 2.98
C VAL A 25 11.55 -7.26 3.55
N LEU A 26 10.52 -8.11 3.37
CA LEU A 26 10.61 -9.54 3.71
C LEU A 26 11.20 -10.34 2.55
N THR A 27 10.73 -10.07 1.33
CA THR A 27 11.29 -10.64 0.09
C THR A 27 11.20 -9.66 -1.08
N ASN A 28 12.27 -9.53 -1.86
CA ASN A 28 12.30 -8.67 -3.04
C ASN A 28 13.18 -9.27 -4.16
N ILE A 29 12.85 -10.49 -4.56
CA ILE A 29 13.55 -11.19 -5.63
C ILE A 29 13.49 -10.35 -6.92
N GLY A 30 14.66 -10.09 -7.51
CA GLY A 30 14.79 -9.24 -8.70
C GLY A 30 14.78 -7.74 -8.42
N ASN A 31 14.75 -7.31 -7.15
CA ASN A 31 14.85 -5.90 -6.72
C ASN A 31 13.87 -4.95 -7.43
N ALA A 32 12.68 -5.45 -7.73
CA ALA A 32 11.67 -4.70 -8.49
C ALA A 32 10.90 -3.69 -7.63
N TYR A 33 10.93 -3.82 -6.31
CA TYR A 33 10.39 -2.85 -5.37
C TYR A 33 11.50 -2.03 -4.73
N ASP A 34 11.32 -0.72 -4.63
CA ASP A 34 12.23 0.18 -3.94
C ASP A 34 11.65 0.59 -2.58
N PRO A 35 12.23 0.14 -1.44
CA PRO A 35 11.74 0.45 -0.10
C PRO A 35 11.96 1.90 0.32
N VAL A 36 12.78 2.68 -0.41
CA VAL A 36 12.96 4.11 -0.15
C VAL A 36 11.82 4.91 -0.79
N THR A 37 11.38 4.52 -1.99
CA THR A 37 10.36 5.27 -2.74
C THR A 37 8.95 4.67 -2.65
N GLY A 38 8.81 3.43 -2.19
CA GLY A 38 7.54 2.69 -2.14
C GLY A 38 7.03 2.22 -3.51
N VAL A 39 7.89 2.21 -4.53
CA VAL A 39 7.49 1.96 -5.92
C VAL A 39 7.91 0.57 -6.38
N PHE A 40 6.96 -0.17 -6.94
CA PHE A 40 7.25 -1.37 -7.72
C PHE A 40 7.37 -1.00 -9.21
N LYS A 41 8.49 -1.35 -9.83
CA LYS A 41 8.71 -1.24 -11.28
C LYS A 41 8.75 -2.65 -11.88
N ALA A 42 7.79 -2.95 -12.75
CA ALA A 42 7.75 -4.22 -13.46
C ALA A 42 9.06 -4.45 -14.23
N PRO A 43 9.82 -5.53 -13.93
CA PRO A 43 11.09 -5.79 -14.59
C PRO A 43 10.93 -6.24 -16.04
N VAL A 44 9.78 -6.82 -16.39
CA VAL A 44 9.44 -7.31 -17.74
C VAL A 44 7.97 -7.03 -18.05
N LYS A 45 7.57 -7.15 -19.31
CA LYS A 45 6.15 -7.08 -19.69
C LYS A 45 5.47 -8.39 -19.27
N GLY A 46 4.33 -8.30 -18.60
CA GLY A 46 3.59 -9.48 -18.15
C GLY A 46 2.41 -9.13 -17.25
N VAL A 47 1.77 -10.17 -16.72
CA VAL A 47 0.68 -10.07 -15.75
C VAL A 47 1.27 -10.11 -14.35
N TYR A 48 0.83 -9.18 -13.50
CA TYR A 48 1.26 -9.06 -12.11
C TYR A 48 0.05 -9.14 -11.19
N TYR A 49 0.21 -9.85 -10.08
CA TYR A 49 -0.78 -9.92 -9.01
C TYR A 49 -0.32 -9.07 -7.83
N PHE A 50 -1.17 -8.14 -7.40
CA PHE A 50 -0.95 -7.30 -6.24
C PHE A 50 -2.03 -7.60 -5.19
N ARG A 51 -1.60 -7.80 -3.95
CA ARG A 51 -2.49 -7.97 -2.79
C ARG A 51 -2.01 -7.04 -1.69
N TYR A 52 -2.96 -6.39 -1.04
CA TYR A 52 -2.72 -5.58 0.15
C TYR A 52 -3.81 -5.89 1.19
N SER A 53 -3.50 -5.55 2.43
CA SER A 53 -4.43 -5.58 3.56
C SER A 53 -4.13 -4.39 4.46
N GLY A 54 -5.16 -3.80 5.02
CA GLY A 54 -5.07 -2.81 6.07
C GLY A 54 -6.33 -2.87 6.91
N SER A 55 -6.30 -2.17 8.04
CA SER A 55 -7.44 -1.96 8.92
C SER A 55 -7.31 -0.57 9.53
N ALA A 56 -8.45 0.06 9.83
CA ALA A 56 -8.50 1.24 10.68
C ALA A 56 -9.12 0.90 12.04
N PHE A 57 -8.94 1.80 13.00
CA PHE A 57 -9.74 1.75 14.23
C PHE A 57 -11.19 2.07 13.89
N SER A 58 -12.10 1.59 14.75
CA SER A 58 -13.53 1.80 14.57
C SER A 58 -13.88 3.25 14.30
N SER A 59 -13.23 4.23 14.93
CA SER A 59 -13.53 5.66 14.77
C SER A 59 -13.07 6.32 13.46
N HIS A 60 -12.48 5.58 12.51
CA HIS A 60 -11.91 6.16 11.29
C HIS A 60 -12.27 5.35 10.05
N ASP A 61 -12.58 6.06 8.96
CA ASP A 61 -12.64 5.48 7.62
C ASP A 61 -11.23 5.09 7.15
N MET A 62 -11.16 4.04 6.34
CA MET A 62 -9.94 3.60 5.67
C MET A 62 -10.13 3.56 4.17
N GLY A 63 -9.10 3.99 3.44
CA GLY A 63 -8.98 3.76 2.01
C GLY A 63 -7.59 3.25 1.67
N LEU A 64 -7.51 2.16 0.90
CA LEU A 64 -6.28 1.71 0.26
C LEU A 64 -6.47 1.70 -1.25
N SER A 65 -5.47 2.15 -1.99
CA SER A 65 -5.54 2.24 -3.45
C SER A 65 -4.24 1.78 -4.10
N ILE A 66 -4.35 1.05 -5.21
CA ILE A 66 -3.23 0.77 -6.11
C ILE A 66 -3.20 1.84 -7.19
N PHE A 67 -2.02 2.42 -7.40
CA PHE A 67 -1.75 3.37 -8.48
C PHE A 67 -0.86 2.74 -9.55
N LYS A 68 -1.14 3.05 -10.81
CA LYS A 68 -0.27 2.78 -11.95
C LYS A 68 0.26 4.11 -12.48
N GLY A 69 1.49 4.44 -12.11
CA GLY A 69 2.03 5.79 -12.31
C GLY A 69 1.26 6.78 -11.44
N THR A 70 0.61 7.77 -12.05
CA THR A 70 -0.22 8.76 -11.35
C THR A 70 -1.72 8.45 -11.38
N ALA A 71 -2.14 7.41 -12.11
CA ALA A 71 -3.54 7.03 -12.22
C ALA A 71 -3.93 6.02 -11.15
N ARG A 72 -4.98 6.31 -10.39
CA ARG A 72 -5.64 5.35 -9.50
C ARG A 72 -6.19 4.20 -10.35
N PHE A 73 -5.83 2.97 -9.98
CA PHE A 73 -6.21 1.77 -10.72
C PHE A 73 -7.31 0.98 -10.00
N VAL A 74 -7.15 0.72 -8.70
CA VAL A 74 -8.12 0.01 -7.87
C VAL A 74 -8.13 0.62 -6.48
N SER A 75 -9.29 0.66 -5.83
CA SER A 75 -9.46 1.13 -4.46
C SER A 75 -10.30 0.16 -3.64
N SER A 76 -9.97 0.07 -2.35
CA SER A 76 -10.76 -0.59 -1.31
C SER A 76 -11.03 0.42 -0.22
N TYR A 77 -12.28 0.48 0.22
CA TYR A 77 -12.73 1.38 1.29
C TYR A 77 -13.39 0.58 2.39
N GLU A 78 -13.15 1.01 3.62
CA GLU A 78 -13.86 0.58 4.81
C GLU A 78 -14.36 1.85 5.49
N TYR A 79 -15.67 1.93 5.73
CA TYR A 79 -16.28 3.08 6.38
C TYR A 79 -16.60 2.72 7.82
N ASN A 80 -16.38 3.66 8.73
CA ASN A 80 -16.88 3.53 10.09
C ASN A 80 -18.42 3.44 10.05
N SER A 81 -18.97 2.42 10.71
CA SER A 81 -20.43 2.22 10.81
C SER A 81 -21.11 3.18 11.78
N GLY A 82 -20.36 3.98 12.55
CA GLY A 82 -20.89 4.96 13.49
C GLY A 82 -21.57 4.37 14.74
N GLU A 83 -21.43 3.05 14.98
CA GLU A 83 -21.94 2.37 16.19
C GLU A 83 -20.96 2.46 17.37
#